data_AF-A0A1F9NSA3-F1
#
_entry.id   AF-A0A1F9NSA3-F1
#
_cell.length_a   1.000
_cell.length_b   1.000
_cell.length_c   1.000
_cell.angle_alpha   90.00
_cell.angle_beta   90.00
_cell.angle_gamma   90.00
#
_symmetry.space_group_name_H-M   'P 1'
#
loop_
_entity.id
_entity.type
_entity.pdbx_description
1 polymer ?
#
loop_
_entity_poly.entity_id
_entity_poly.type
_entity_poly.pdbx_seq_one_letter_code
_entity_poly.pdbx_strand_id
1 'polypeptide(L)'
;MTTINSLEGITPLTLKPAGESSVQSTGADFGNMLKSMVEKVNNAQLTGEQAIQKLHSGKATHLHEVMIATEEADISLRMLVQLRNKAQTAYEEIMRMQI
;
A
#
# COMPACT_ATOMS: atom_id res chain seq x y z
N MET A 1 16.08 72.29 12.95
CA MET A 1 14.87 71.67 12.39
C MET A 1 15.35 70.58 11.43
N THR A 2 15.75 69.39 11.92
CA THR A 2 14.93 68.14 11.95
C THR A 2 14.38 67.80 10.54
N THR A 3 14.61 66.64 9.94
CA THR A 3 14.54 65.28 10.51
C THR A 3 15.32 64.28 9.65
N ILE A 4 16.13 63.42 10.27
CA ILE A 4 16.62 62.17 9.69
C ILE A 4 15.43 61.21 9.66
N ASN A 5 14.88 60.92 8.48
CA ASN A 5 13.82 59.92 8.37
C ASN A 5 14.42 58.53 8.19
N SER A 6 14.40 57.84 9.32
CA SER A 6 14.57 56.42 9.62
C SER A 6 14.32 55.44 8.48
N LEU A 7 15.18 54.41 8.49
CA LEU A 7 15.10 53.16 7.74
C LEU A 7 13.70 52.54 7.85
N GLU A 8 12.88 52.70 6.82
CA GLU A 8 11.62 51.97 6.68
C GLU A 8 11.87 50.64 5.95
N GLY A 9 11.49 49.56 6.64
CA GLY A 9 10.94 48.39 5.97
C GLY A 9 11.94 47.30 5.62
N ILE A 10 12.50 46.63 6.63
CA ILE A 10 12.70 45.18 6.48
C ILE A 10 11.32 44.56 6.22
N THR A 11 11.01 44.29 4.96
CA THR A 11 9.86 43.46 4.59
C THR A 11 9.96 42.16 5.38
N PRO A 12 8.99 41.82 6.25
CA PRO A 12 8.98 40.51 6.86
C PRO A 12 8.87 39.51 5.71
N LEU A 13 9.81 38.56 5.68
CA LEU A 13 9.76 37.45 4.75
C LEU A 13 8.46 36.70 5.06
N THR A 14 7.40 37.01 4.32
CA THR A 14 6.17 36.24 4.38
C THR A 14 6.57 34.85 3.88
N LEU A 15 6.66 33.90 4.80
CA LEU A 15 6.71 32.50 4.44
C LEU A 15 5.42 32.24 3.67
N LYS A 16 5.54 32.26 2.33
CA LYS A 16 4.64 31.58 1.41
C LYS A 16 4.32 30.26 2.10
N PRO A 17 3.06 29.99 2.51
CA PRO A 17 2.74 28.69 3.10
C PRO A 17 3.29 27.69 2.11
N ALA A 18 4.20 26.84 2.59
CA ALA A 18 4.73 25.74 1.80
C ALA A 18 3.51 25.15 1.11
N GLY A 19 3.51 25.26 -0.23
CA GLY A 19 2.34 25.00 -1.02
C GLY A 19 1.72 23.72 -0.51
N GLU A 20 0.39 23.72 -0.39
CA GLU A 20 -0.39 22.51 -0.22
C GLU A 20 0.27 21.45 -1.10
N SER A 21 1.08 20.61 -0.47
CA SER A 21 1.39 19.30 -0.99
C SER A 21 0.01 18.71 -1.01
N SER A 22 -0.66 18.82 -2.17
CA SER A 22 -1.92 18.18 -2.43
C SER A 22 -1.75 16.81 -1.82
N VAL A 23 -2.53 16.52 -0.78
CA VAL A 23 -2.63 15.16 -0.27
C VAL A 23 -3.19 14.41 -1.46
N GLN A 24 -2.29 13.93 -2.31
CA GLN A 24 -2.61 13.12 -3.45
C GLN A 24 -3.41 11.98 -2.86
N SER A 25 -4.58 11.71 -3.42
CA SER A 25 -5.56 10.78 -2.86
C SER A 25 -5.02 9.34 -2.87
N THR A 26 -4.00 9.04 -2.08
CA THR A 26 -3.32 7.75 -1.93
C THR A 26 -4.30 6.69 -1.40
N GLY A 27 -5.45 7.10 -0.86
CA GLY A 27 -6.52 6.18 -0.45
C GLY A 27 -7.07 5.35 -1.60
N ALA A 28 -7.17 5.91 -2.81
CA ALA A 28 -7.59 5.15 -4.00
C ALA A 28 -6.49 4.16 -4.43
N ASP A 29 -5.23 4.57 -4.35
CA ASP A 29 -4.07 3.75 -4.71
C ASP A 29 -3.88 2.56 -3.76
N PHE A 30 -4.08 2.76 -2.45
CA PHE A 30 -4.02 1.67 -1.47
C PHE A 30 -5.14 0.63 -1.69
N GLY A 31 -6.38 1.09 -1.90
CA GLY A 31 -7.50 0.20 -2.18
C GLY A 31 -7.29 -0.62 -3.46
N ASN A 32 -6.79 0.02 -4.52
CA ASN A 32 -6.42 -0.65 -5.76
C ASN A 32 -5.28 -1.67 -5.56
N MET A 33 -4.24 -1.29 -4.81
CA MET A 33 -3.13 -2.19 -4.48
C MET A 33 -3.60 -3.41 -3.67
N LEU A 34 -4.46 -3.21 -2.67
CA LEU A 34 -5.03 -4.29 -1.87
C LEU A 34 -5.88 -5.22 -2.74
N LYS A 35 -6.72 -4.66 -3.62
CA LYS A 35 -7.52 -5.43 -4.58
C LYS A 35 -6.63 -6.28 -5.49
N SER A 36 -5.56 -5.70 -6.05
CA SER A 36 -4.61 -6.44 -6.88
C SER A 36 -3.87 -7.54 -6.11
N MET A 37 -3.58 -7.34 -4.81
CA MET A 37 -3.00 -8.39 -3.98
C MET A 37 -3.97 -9.55 -3.73
N VAL A 38 -5.23 -9.26 -3.46
CA VAL A 38 -6.28 -10.28 -3.32
C VAL A 38 -6.45 -11.08 -4.62
N GLU A 39 -6.51 -10.38 -5.75
CA GLU A 39 -6.59 -11.02 -7.08
C GLU A 39 -5.36 -11.89 -7.39
N LYS A 40 -4.16 -11.46 -6.98
CA LYS A 40 -2.93 -12.27 -7.10
C LYS A 40 -3.00 -13.55 -6.27
N VAL A 41 -3.41 -13.47 -5.01
CA VAL A 41 -3.56 -14.66 -4.15
C VAL A 41 -4.59 -15.62 -4.72
N ASN A 42 -5.71 -15.12 -5.22
CA ASN A 42 -6.73 -15.94 -5.86
C ASN A 42 -6.18 -16.67 -7.10
N ASN A 43 -5.46 -15.97 -7.98
CA ASN A 43 -4.82 -16.58 -9.14
C ASN A 43 -3.77 -17.63 -8.76
N ALA A 44 -2.98 -17.36 -7.71
CA ALA A 44 -1.99 -18.31 -7.20
C ALA A 44 -2.66 -19.61 -6.70
N GLN A 45 -3.76 -19.50 -5.97
CA GLN A 45 -4.56 -20.66 -5.55
C GLN A 45 -5.11 -21.45 -6.74
N LEU A 46 -5.73 -20.76 -7.72
CA LEU A 46 -6.29 -21.40 -8.91
C LEU A 46 -5.22 -22.12 -9.73
N THR A 47 -4.03 -21.52 -9.83
CA THR A 47 -2.88 -22.11 -10.52
C THR A 47 -2.40 -23.38 -9.80
N GLY A 48 -2.32 -23.35 -8.46
CA GLY A 48 -2.01 -24.51 -7.64
C GLY A 48 -3.01 -25.66 -7.86
N GLU A 49 -4.31 -25.36 -7.81
CA GLU A 49 -5.36 -26.34 -8.06
C GLU A 49 -5.28 -26.96 -9.46
N GLN A 50 -5.10 -26.13 -10.49
CA GLN A 50 -4.91 -26.61 -11.87
C GLN A 50 -3.67 -27.49 -12.01
N ALA A 51 -2.59 -27.15 -11.31
CA ALA A 51 -1.35 -27.91 -11.36
C ALA A 51 -1.50 -29.27 -10.63
N ILE A 52 -2.21 -29.31 -9.50
CA ILE A 52 -2.61 -30.55 -8.82
C ILE A 52 -3.49 -31.43 -9.73
N GLN A 53 -4.42 -30.82 -10.46
CA GLN A 53 -5.29 -31.54 -11.38
C GLN A 53 -4.52 -32.12 -12.57
N LYS A 54 -3.57 -31.37 -13.12
CA LYS A 54 -2.64 -31.84 -14.18
C LYS A 54 -1.75 -32.99 -13.68
N LEU A 55 -1.32 -32.94 -12.43
CA LEU A 55 -0.54 -34.01 -11.78
C LEU A 55 -1.34 -35.30 -11.66
N HIS A 56 -2.58 -35.24 -11.16
CA HIS A 56 -3.47 -36.40 -11.10
C HIS A 56 -3.81 -36.97 -12.48
N SER A 57 -3.87 -36.14 -13.53
CA SER A 57 -4.12 -36.57 -14.91
C SER A 57 -2.92 -37.25 -15.60
N GLY A 58 -1.77 -37.38 -14.90
CA GLY A 58 -0.54 -37.95 -15.45
C GLY A 58 0.20 -37.04 -16.44
N LYS A 59 -0.21 -35.77 -16.57
CA LYS A 59 0.37 -34.78 -17.49
C LYS A 59 1.32 -33.78 -16.82
N ALA A 60 1.53 -33.86 -15.50
CA ALA A 60 2.43 -32.93 -14.84
C ALA A 60 3.89 -33.37 -14.98
N THR A 61 4.65 -32.54 -15.67
CA THR A 61 6.09 -32.72 -15.87
C THR A 61 6.90 -32.23 -14.66
N HIS A 62 6.33 -31.41 -13.77
CA HIS A 62 7.09 -30.69 -12.73
C HIS A 62 6.35 -30.59 -11.37
N LEU A 63 6.36 -31.65 -10.56
CA LEU A 63 5.82 -31.65 -9.19
C LEU A 63 6.39 -30.51 -8.32
N HIS A 64 7.67 -30.17 -8.53
CA HIS A 64 8.35 -29.12 -7.77
C HIS A 64 7.79 -27.72 -8.05
N GLU A 65 7.33 -27.42 -9.27
CA GLU A 65 6.68 -26.14 -9.58
C GLU A 65 5.37 -25.98 -8.82
N VAL A 66 4.61 -27.06 -8.64
CA VAL A 66 3.36 -27.05 -7.85
C VAL A 66 3.63 -26.74 -6.39
N MET A 67 4.68 -27.36 -5.84
CA MET A 67 5.09 -27.14 -4.45
C MET A 67 5.54 -25.69 -4.23
N ILE A 68 6.36 -25.15 -5.14
CA ILE A 68 6.82 -23.75 -5.09
C ILE A 68 5.64 -22.79 -5.19
N ALA A 69 4.73 -23.00 -6.15
CA ALA A 69 3.56 -22.14 -6.33
C ALA A 69 2.63 -22.17 -5.11
N THR A 70 2.48 -23.34 -4.47
CA THR A 70 1.68 -23.50 -3.26
C THR A 70 2.31 -22.76 -2.07
N GLU A 71 3.63 -22.87 -1.91
CA GLU A 71 4.38 -22.18 -0.84
C GLU A 71 4.34 -20.65 -1.04
N GLU A 72 4.50 -20.17 -2.27
CA GLU A 72 4.38 -18.75 -2.62
C GLU A 72 2.98 -18.21 -2.32
N ALA A 73 1.93 -18.99 -2.63
CA ALA A 73 0.56 -18.64 -2.32
C ALA A 73 0.32 -18.53 -0.81
N ASP A 74 0.84 -19.47 -0.02
CA ASP A 74 0.70 -19.46 1.45
C ASP A 74 1.40 -18.25 2.08
N ILE A 75 2.64 -17.98 1.68
CA ILE A 75 3.41 -16.81 2.15
C ILE A 75 2.67 -15.51 1.78
N SER A 76 2.18 -15.40 0.54
CA SER A 76 1.45 -14.23 0.05
C SER A 76 0.15 -14.01 0.83
N LEU A 77 -0.59 -15.08 1.14
CA LEU A 77 -1.80 -14.99 1.96
C LEU A 77 -1.49 -14.52 3.39
N ARG A 78 -0.43 -15.04 4.01
CA ARG A 78 0.01 -14.59 5.35
C ARG A 78 0.36 -13.10 5.34
N MET A 79 1.05 -12.62 4.32
CA MET A 79 1.36 -11.19 4.16
C MET A 79 0.09 -10.35 4.02
N LEU A 80 -0.88 -10.80 3.23
CA LEU A 80 -2.17 -10.11 3.06
C LEU A 80 -2.93 -9.97 4.39
N VAL A 81 -2.97 -11.03 5.21
CA VAL A 81 -3.60 -10.98 6.54
C VAL A 81 -2.91 -9.97 7.44
N GLN A 82 -1.58 -9.92 7.41
CA GLN A 82 -0.83 -8.91 8.18
C GLN A 82 -1.10 -7.49 7.70
N LEU A 83 -1.20 -7.29 6.38
CA LEU A 83 -1.53 -6.00 5.79
C LEU A 83 -2.94 -5.55 6.19
N ARG A 84 -3.93 -6.46 6.14
CA ARG A 84 -5.29 -6.21 6.62
C ARG A 84 -5.29 -5.74 8.07
N ASN A 85 -4.58 -6.45 8.94
CA ASN A 85 -4.49 -6.09 10.35
C ASN A 85 -3.83 -4.72 10.54
N LYS A 86 -2.76 -4.40 9.81
CA LYS A 86 -2.10 -3.08 9.85
C LYS A 86 -3.01 -1.97 9.35
N ALA A 87 -3.75 -2.19 8.28
CA ALA A 87 -4.70 -1.22 7.75
C ALA A 87 -5.82 -0.91 8.76
N GLN A 88 -6.32 -1.94 9.44
CA GLN A 88 -7.29 -1.77 10.51
C GLN A 88 -6.72 -0.97 11.69
N THR A 89 -5.52 -1.31 12.17
CA THR A 89 -4.87 -0.56 13.25
C THR A 89 -4.60 0.90 12.86
N ALA A 90 -4.19 1.16 11.62
CA ALA A 90 -3.99 2.52 11.13
C ALA A 90 -5.30 3.32 11.10
N TYR A 91 -6.41 2.68 10.72
CA TYR A 91 -7.74 3.30 10.78
C TYR A 91 -8.15 3.61 12.23
N GLU A 92 -7.96 2.67 13.16
CA GLU A 92 -8.23 2.85 14.59
C GLU A 92 -7.38 3.99 15.19
N GLU A 93 -6.11 4.10 14.82
CA GLU A 93 -5.20 5.14 15.32
C GLU A 93 -5.59 6.54 14.82
N ILE A 94 -5.97 6.69 13.54
CA ILE A 94 -6.48 7.97 13.01
C ILE A 94 -7.73 8.42 13.75
N MET A 95 -8.63 7.48 14.08
CA MET A 95 -9.85 7.79 14.85
C MET A 95 -9.54 8.23 16.28
N ARG A 96 -8.49 7.67 16.90
CA ARG A 96 -8.03 8.08 18.25
C ARG A 96 -7.37 9.46 18.29
N MET A 97 -6.89 9.99 17.16
CA MET A 97 -6.32 11.34 17.09
C MET A 97 -7.37 12.46 17.04
N GLN A 98 -8.61 12.17 16.64
CA GLN A 98 -9.66 13.18 16.43
C GLN A 98 -10.62 13.37 17.62
N ILE A 99 -10.44 12.62 18.71
CA ILE A 99 -11.13 12.87 20.00
C ILE A 99 -10.23 13.66 20.95
#